data_AF-A0A940TSA4-F1
#
_entry.id   AF-A0A940TSA4-F1
#
_cell.length_a   1.000
_cell.length_b   1.000
_cell.length_c   1.000
_cell.angle_alpha   90.00
_cell.angle_beta   90.00
_cell.angle_gamma   90.00
#
_symmetry.space_group_name_H-M   'P 1'
#
loop_
_entity.id
_entity.type
_entity.pdbx_description
1 polymer ?
#
loop_
_entity_poly.entity_id
_entity_poly.type
_entity_poly.pdbx_seq_one_letter_code
_entity_poly.pdbx_strand_id
1 'polypeptide(L)'
;MESKFKKSILFCLIISVSLSWGSGVAWAATPVPEKESLKPAEATQPPEPAKKAEKFSVKGREYCYECIDNSECLGCHTKISERKFAQSVHGANSCNGCHYDITDIKTHTKSKGARIHAEPVTCHRCHKREGAEHYASAHFINDIQCKDCHQDIHEMTPWKGDKIRVIQKCTTCHSDDGYS
;
A
#
# COMPACT_ATOMS: atom_id res chain seq x y z
N MET A 1 33.26 29.99 41.10
CA MET A 1 32.55 30.10 39.81
C MET A 1 31.27 29.27 39.95
N GLU A 2 30.29 29.81 40.67
CA GLU A 2 29.19 29.05 41.28
C GLU A 2 27.99 30.02 41.41
N SER A 3 27.24 30.29 40.33
CA SER A 3 25.99 31.08 40.41
C SER A 3 25.23 31.16 39.07
N LYS A 4 24.95 30.03 38.41
CA LYS A 4 24.03 30.05 37.24
C LYS A 4 23.01 28.90 37.20
N PHE A 5 23.03 27.97 38.15
CA PHE A 5 22.23 26.76 38.08
C PHE A 5 20.85 26.82 38.78
N LYS A 6 20.52 27.90 39.49
CA LYS A 6 19.31 27.98 40.33
C LYS A 6 18.17 28.85 39.78
N LYS A 7 18.33 29.49 38.62
CA LYS A 7 17.30 30.41 38.07
C LYS A 7 16.34 29.78 37.06
N SER A 8 16.58 28.56 36.58
CA SER A 8 15.73 27.96 35.53
C SER A 8 14.66 26.99 36.04
N ILE A 9 14.72 26.59 37.32
CA ILE A 9 13.77 25.62 37.91
C ILE A 9 12.53 26.32 38.49
N LEU A 10 12.54 27.65 38.63
CA LEU A 10 11.45 28.42 39.25
C LEU A 10 10.39 28.94 38.25
N PHE A 11 10.54 28.70 36.94
CA PHE A 11 9.63 29.24 35.92
C PHE A 11 8.59 28.25 35.37
N CYS A 12 8.61 26.98 35.79
CA CYS A 12 7.68 25.95 35.26
C CYS A 12 6.60 25.49 36.26
N LEU A 13 6.41 26.18 37.40
CA LEU A 13 5.45 25.78 38.45
C LEU A 13 4.28 26.75 38.67
N ILE A 14 3.91 27.56 37.67
CA ILE A 14 2.77 28.51 37.77
C ILE A 14 1.85 28.47 36.53
N ILE A 15 1.56 27.29 36.00
CA ILE A 15 0.40 27.08 35.11
C ILE A 15 -0.31 25.79 35.51
N SER A 16 -0.74 25.76 36.76
CA SER A 16 -1.65 24.75 37.30
C SER A 16 -2.70 25.51 38.10
N VAL A 17 -3.98 25.22 37.84
CA VAL A 17 -5.16 25.70 38.57
C VAL A 17 -5.74 27.04 38.09
N SER A 18 -6.55 26.96 37.04
CA SER A 18 -7.84 27.68 36.97
C SER A 18 -8.60 27.27 35.70
N LEU A 19 -9.52 26.30 35.82
CA LEU A 19 -10.91 26.37 35.34
C LEU A 19 -11.55 24.97 35.47
N SER A 20 -12.05 24.69 36.69
CA SER A 20 -13.05 23.65 36.93
C SER A 20 -14.36 24.37 37.27
N TRP A 21 -15.23 24.59 36.28
CA TRP A 21 -16.70 24.52 36.45
C TRP A 21 -17.37 24.79 35.10
N GLY A 22 -18.10 23.78 34.63
CA GLY A 22 -18.91 23.83 33.42
C GLY A 22 -19.73 22.55 33.32
N SER A 23 -20.74 22.43 34.18
CA SER A 23 -21.72 21.34 34.21
C SER A 23 -22.82 21.61 33.17
N GLY A 24 -23.23 20.56 32.44
CA GLY A 24 -24.38 20.55 31.54
C GLY A 24 -24.01 20.97 30.10
N VAL A 25 -24.41 20.28 29.04
CA VAL A 25 -25.62 19.49 28.81
C VAL A 25 -25.26 18.35 27.87
N ALA A 26 -25.68 17.13 28.22
CA ALA A 26 -25.66 15.99 27.32
C ALA A 26 -26.56 16.29 26.12
N TRP A 27 -25.97 16.46 24.95
CA TRP A 27 -26.74 16.40 23.71
C TRP A 27 -27.04 14.93 23.42
N ALA A 28 -28.27 14.56 23.78
CA ALA A 28 -28.92 13.37 23.27
C ALA A 28 -28.90 13.45 21.73
N ALA A 29 -28.16 12.54 21.10
CA ALA A 29 -28.35 12.27 19.69
C ALA A 29 -29.79 11.80 19.50
N THR A 30 -30.57 12.55 18.72
CA THR A 30 -31.87 12.10 18.25
C THR A 30 -31.67 10.82 17.43
N PRO A 31 -32.47 9.76 17.67
CA PRO A 31 -32.43 8.59 16.81
C PRO A 31 -32.94 8.99 15.41
N VAL A 32 -32.11 8.74 14.40
CA VAL A 32 -32.53 8.80 12.99
C VAL A 32 -33.64 7.75 12.81
N PRO A 33 -34.78 8.09 12.17
CA PRO A 33 -35.88 7.17 11.99
C PRO A 33 -35.42 5.96 11.18
N GLU A 34 -35.71 4.80 11.77
CA GLU A 34 -35.57 3.45 11.23
C GLU A 34 -36.27 3.37 9.88
N LYS A 35 -35.48 3.35 8.80
CA LYS A 35 -36.00 3.05 7.47
C LYS A 35 -36.09 1.54 7.35
N GLU A 36 -37.29 1.07 7.70
CA GLU A 36 -37.94 -0.19 7.35
C GLU A 36 -37.15 -1.09 6.38
N SER A 37 -36.71 -2.23 6.89
CA SER A 37 -36.07 -3.29 6.13
C SER A 37 -37.06 -3.90 5.13
N LEU A 38 -36.78 -3.75 3.84
CA LEU A 38 -37.39 -4.59 2.83
C LEU A 38 -36.55 -5.87 2.64
N LYS A 39 -37.25 -6.99 2.77
CA LYS A 39 -36.85 -8.39 2.62
C LYS A 39 -36.15 -8.64 1.26
N PRO A 40 -35.24 -9.65 1.15
CA PRO A 40 -34.39 -9.82 -0.02
C PRO A 40 -35.15 -10.46 -1.18
N ALA A 41 -35.18 -9.78 -2.32
CA ALA A 41 -35.52 -10.35 -3.61
C ALA A 41 -34.22 -10.68 -4.35
N GLU A 42 -33.99 -11.98 -4.49
CA GLU A 42 -33.68 -12.65 -5.76
C GLU A 42 -32.47 -12.18 -6.58
N ALA A 43 -31.50 -13.09 -6.66
CA ALA A 43 -30.33 -13.03 -7.50
C ALA A 43 -30.65 -12.59 -8.93
N THR A 44 -30.02 -11.53 -9.40
CA THR A 44 -29.99 -11.22 -10.83
C THR A 44 -28.64 -10.65 -11.25
N GLN A 45 -28.00 -11.44 -12.11
CA GLN A 45 -27.02 -11.10 -13.15
C GLN A 45 -25.52 -10.98 -12.78
N PRO A 46 -24.64 -11.59 -13.60
CA PRO A 46 -23.19 -11.32 -13.56
C PRO A 46 -22.92 -9.82 -13.77
N PRO A 47 -21.86 -9.26 -13.18
CA PRO A 47 -21.47 -7.89 -13.47
C PRO A 47 -21.25 -7.73 -14.98
N GLU A 48 -21.86 -6.67 -15.56
CA GLU A 48 -21.64 -6.27 -16.95
C GLU A 48 -20.14 -6.23 -17.28
N PRO A 49 -19.73 -6.60 -18.51
CA PRO A 49 -18.34 -6.44 -18.92
C PRO A 49 -17.98 -4.96 -18.78
N ALA A 50 -17.01 -4.68 -17.90
CA ALA A 50 -16.48 -3.35 -17.68
C ALA A 50 -16.23 -2.66 -19.02
N LYS A 51 -16.71 -1.42 -19.15
CA LYS A 51 -16.51 -0.59 -20.35
C LYS A 51 -15.05 -0.70 -20.76
N LYS A 52 -14.82 -1.18 -22.00
CA LYS A 52 -13.50 -1.34 -22.59
C LYS A 52 -12.74 -0.03 -22.40
N ALA A 53 -11.64 -0.09 -21.66
CA ALA A 53 -10.85 1.07 -21.31
C ALA A 53 -10.52 1.94 -22.52
N GLU A 54 -10.65 3.26 -22.36
CA GLU A 54 -10.49 4.21 -23.45
C GLU A 54 -9.01 4.42 -23.75
N LYS A 55 -8.62 4.16 -25.01
CA LYS A 55 -7.26 4.43 -25.48
C LYS A 55 -7.08 5.93 -25.65
N PHE A 56 -5.98 6.47 -25.16
CA PHE A 56 -5.64 7.88 -25.34
C PHE A 56 -4.31 8.02 -26.07
N SER A 57 -4.14 9.13 -26.80
CA SER A 57 -2.95 9.40 -27.60
C SER A 57 -2.09 10.50 -26.98
N VAL A 58 -0.81 10.22 -26.72
CA VAL A 58 0.18 11.22 -26.29
C VAL A 58 1.33 11.22 -27.28
N LYS A 59 1.57 12.37 -27.93
CA LYS A 59 2.66 12.57 -28.92
C LYS A 59 2.69 11.48 -30.02
N GLY A 60 1.52 11.12 -30.55
CA GLY A 60 1.38 10.14 -31.64
C GLY A 60 1.58 8.67 -31.23
N ARG A 61 1.66 8.37 -29.93
CA ARG A 61 1.62 7.00 -29.40
C ARG A 61 0.31 6.78 -28.67
N GLU A 62 -0.34 5.66 -28.96
CA GLU A 62 -1.53 5.21 -28.25
C GLU A 62 -1.12 4.54 -26.93
N TYR A 63 -1.84 4.84 -25.87
CA TYR A 63 -1.64 4.30 -24.54
C TYR A 63 -2.98 3.81 -24.00
N CYS A 64 -2.95 2.68 -23.28
CA CYS A 64 -4.09 2.26 -22.47
C CYS A 64 -3.60 1.46 -21.26
N TYR A 65 -3.74 2.06 -20.08
CA TYR A 65 -3.32 1.43 -18.82
C TYR A 65 -4.30 0.35 -18.35
N GLU A 66 -5.57 0.39 -18.75
CA GLU A 66 -6.58 -0.56 -18.30
C GLU A 66 -6.95 -1.60 -19.37
N CYS A 67 -6.30 -1.57 -20.54
CA CYS A 67 -6.61 -2.48 -21.66
C CYS A 67 -5.76 -3.76 -21.68
N ILE A 68 -4.78 -3.91 -20.78
CA ILE A 68 -3.88 -5.07 -20.77
C ILE A 68 -4.39 -6.07 -19.74
N ASP A 69 -4.77 -7.25 -20.21
CA ASP A 69 -5.23 -8.32 -19.33
C ASP A 69 -4.05 -9.07 -18.70
N ASN A 70 -4.21 -9.54 -17.45
CA ASN A 70 -3.15 -10.29 -16.77
C ASN A 70 -2.76 -11.56 -17.54
N SER A 71 -3.69 -12.21 -18.23
CA SER A 71 -3.43 -13.40 -19.05
C SER A 71 -2.44 -13.13 -20.19
N GLU A 72 -2.40 -11.90 -20.73
CA GLU A 72 -1.43 -11.52 -21.76
C GLU A 72 0.01 -11.51 -21.20
N CYS A 73 0.17 -11.15 -19.93
CA CYS A 73 1.46 -11.18 -19.24
C CYS A 73 1.85 -12.62 -18.87
N LEU A 74 0.89 -13.37 -18.32
CA LEU A 74 1.10 -14.74 -17.83
C LEU A 74 1.35 -15.77 -18.95
N GLY A 75 0.99 -15.45 -20.19
CA GLY A 75 1.35 -16.27 -21.37
C GLY A 75 2.86 -16.46 -21.55
N CYS A 76 3.68 -15.50 -21.09
CA CYS A 76 5.15 -15.62 -21.10
C CYS A 76 5.75 -15.69 -19.68
N HIS A 77 5.14 -15.04 -18.69
CA HIS A 77 5.59 -15.05 -17.29
C HIS A 77 5.06 -16.26 -16.49
N THR A 78 5.41 -17.46 -16.96
CA THR A 78 4.85 -18.74 -16.45
C THR A 78 5.27 -19.10 -15.02
N LYS A 79 6.24 -18.40 -14.43
CA LYS A 79 6.67 -18.59 -13.04
C LYS A 79 5.70 -17.98 -12.03
N ILE A 80 4.78 -17.12 -12.48
CA ILE A 80 3.78 -16.48 -11.63
C ILE A 80 2.49 -17.31 -11.69
N SER A 81 1.97 -17.71 -10.53
CA SER A 81 0.68 -18.38 -10.45
C SER A 81 -0.46 -17.37 -10.48
N GLU A 82 -1.27 -17.40 -11.54
CA GLU A 82 -2.48 -16.56 -11.65
C GLU A 82 -3.38 -16.67 -10.43
N ARG A 83 -3.66 -17.92 -9.99
CA ARG A 83 -4.51 -18.20 -8.83
C ARG A 83 -3.97 -17.55 -7.57
N LYS A 84 -2.68 -17.72 -7.28
CA LYS A 84 -2.09 -17.16 -6.06
C LYS A 84 -1.99 -15.64 -6.13
N PHE A 85 -1.75 -15.08 -7.31
CA PHE A 85 -1.80 -13.64 -7.53
C PHE A 85 -3.17 -13.06 -7.24
N ALA A 86 -4.22 -13.65 -7.79
CA ALA A 86 -5.61 -13.24 -7.53
C ALA A 86 -5.99 -13.34 -6.04
N GLN A 87 -5.35 -14.22 -5.28
CA GLN A 87 -5.56 -14.39 -3.83
C GLN A 87 -4.65 -13.51 -2.97
N SER A 88 -3.66 -12.84 -3.56
CA SER A 88 -2.74 -11.96 -2.83
C SER A 88 -3.41 -10.65 -2.43
N VAL A 89 -2.77 -9.88 -1.56
CA VAL A 89 -3.18 -8.50 -1.22
C VAL A 89 -3.18 -7.56 -2.43
N HIS A 90 -2.51 -7.94 -3.52
CA HIS A 90 -2.44 -7.19 -4.77
C HIS A 90 -3.34 -7.77 -5.87
N GLY A 91 -4.11 -8.82 -5.60
CA GLY A 91 -4.88 -9.54 -6.63
C GLY A 91 -5.96 -8.72 -7.33
N ALA A 92 -6.37 -7.59 -6.73
CA ALA A 92 -7.27 -6.62 -7.36
C ALA A 92 -6.58 -5.70 -8.39
N ASN A 93 -5.24 -5.69 -8.43
CA ASN A 93 -4.48 -4.91 -9.40
C ASN A 93 -4.20 -5.74 -10.66
N SER A 94 -4.13 -5.08 -11.81
CA SER A 94 -3.53 -5.65 -13.01
C SER A 94 -2.00 -5.67 -12.90
N CYS A 95 -1.33 -6.50 -13.72
CA CYS A 95 0.14 -6.59 -13.77
C CYS A 95 0.79 -5.22 -14.00
N ASN A 96 0.20 -4.42 -14.90
CA ASN A 96 0.65 -3.07 -15.20
C ASN A 96 0.20 -2.00 -14.17
N GLY A 97 -0.59 -2.36 -13.17
CA GLY A 97 -0.81 -1.49 -12.01
C GLY A 97 0.49 -1.26 -11.23
N CYS A 98 1.33 -2.30 -11.13
CA CYS A 98 2.67 -2.24 -10.55
C CYS A 98 3.74 -1.99 -11.61
N HIS A 99 3.68 -2.71 -12.74
CA HIS A 99 4.55 -2.54 -13.90
C HIS A 99 4.00 -1.48 -14.87
N TYR A 100 3.81 -0.26 -14.36
CA TYR A 100 3.12 0.84 -15.04
C TYR A 100 3.80 1.34 -16.31
N ASP A 101 5.07 1.02 -16.44
CA ASP A 101 5.93 1.30 -17.59
C ASP A 101 5.59 0.41 -18.78
N ILE A 102 4.96 -0.75 -18.55
CA ILE A 102 4.45 -1.63 -19.60
C ILE A 102 3.12 -1.09 -20.14
N THR A 103 3.20 -0.30 -21.21
CA THR A 103 2.02 0.30 -21.86
C THR A 103 1.59 -0.40 -23.15
N ASP A 104 2.42 -1.29 -23.69
CA ASP A 104 2.14 -2.04 -24.92
C ASP A 104 2.88 -3.39 -24.94
N ILE A 105 2.12 -4.50 -24.95
CA ILE A 105 2.66 -5.86 -24.92
C ILE A 105 3.50 -6.17 -26.17
N LYS A 106 3.12 -5.67 -27.35
CA LYS A 106 3.87 -5.91 -28.59
C LYS A 106 5.27 -5.30 -28.55
N THR A 107 5.39 -4.13 -27.96
CA THR A 107 6.66 -3.41 -27.81
C THR A 107 7.51 -4.00 -26.70
N HIS A 108 6.88 -4.51 -25.63
CA HIS A 108 7.53 -5.28 -24.58
C HIS A 108 8.08 -6.63 -25.08
N THR A 109 7.40 -7.29 -26.03
CA THR A 109 7.76 -8.65 -26.50
C THR A 109 8.63 -8.69 -27.74
N LYS A 110 9.03 -7.54 -28.31
CA LYS A 110 9.80 -7.50 -29.58
C LYS A 110 11.04 -8.40 -29.49
N SER A 111 11.06 -9.41 -30.35
CA SER A 111 11.82 -10.68 -30.26
C SER A 111 13.35 -10.60 -30.20
N LYS A 112 13.95 -9.40 -30.17
CA LYS A 112 15.41 -9.18 -30.09
C LYS A 112 15.82 -7.94 -29.28
N GLY A 113 14.94 -7.46 -28.41
CA GLY A 113 15.17 -6.27 -27.59
C GLY A 113 13.83 -5.60 -27.33
N ALA A 114 13.25 -5.86 -26.16
CA ALA A 114 12.09 -5.15 -25.71
C ALA A 114 12.44 -3.65 -25.72
N ARG A 115 11.60 -2.82 -26.33
CA ARG A 115 11.82 -1.37 -26.23
C ARG A 115 11.27 -0.81 -24.92
N ILE A 116 10.47 -1.61 -24.23
CA ILE A 116 9.90 -1.30 -22.92
C ILE A 116 10.21 -2.52 -22.04
N HIS A 117 11.08 -2.32 -21.06
CA HIS A 117 11.40 -3.31 -20.05
C HIS A 117 10.72 -2.94 -18.75
N ALA A 118 10.27 -3.95 -18.01
CA ALA A 118 9.71 -3.78 -16.67
C ALA A 118 10.77 -3.14 -15.75
N GLU A 119 10.56 -1.87 -15.44
CA GLU A 119 11.37 -1.16 -14.44
C GLU A 119 11.08 -1.72 -13.02
N PRO A 120 11.99 -1.50 -12.06
CA PRO A 120 11.72 -1.82 -10.66
C PRO A 120 10.40 -1.18 -10.18
N VAL A 121 9.54 -1.99 -9.57
CA VAL A 121 8.22 -1.56 -9.10
C VAL A 121 8.35 -0.47 -8.04
N THR A 122 7.54 0.57 -8.18
CA THR A 122 7.53 1.73 -7.28
C THR A 122 6.40 1.65 -6.25
N CYS A 123 6.63 0.95 -5.14
CA CYS A 123 5.61 0.64 -4.12
C CYS A 123 4.92 1.88 -3.52
N HIS A 124 5.68 2.97 -3.35
CA HIS A 124 5.22 4.19 -2.69
C HIS A 124 4.16 4.98 -3.48
N ARG A 125 3.82 4.58 -4.71
CA ARG A 125 2.68 5.15 -5.46
C ARG A 125 1.36 4.89 -4.72
N CYS A 126 1.23 3.71 -4.13
CA CYS A 126 0.06 3.32 -3.32
C CYS A 126 0.40 3.36 -1.82
N HIS A 127 1.60 2.91 -1.42
CA HIS A 127 2.05 2.87 -0.04
C HIS A 127 2.79 4.16 0.36
N LYS A 128 2.09 5.29 0.32
CA LYS A 128 2.71 6.62 0.49
C LYS A 128 3.35 6.81 1.86
N ARG A 129 2.67 6.35 2.91
CA ARG A 129 3.14 6.49 4.29
C ARG A 129 4.35 5.61 4.53
N GLU A 130 4.25 4.32 4.19
CA GLU A 130 5.33 3.35 4.35
C GLU A 130 6.54 3.74 3.50
N GLY A 131 6.31 4.27 2.30
CA GLY A 131 7.37 4.83 1.46
C GLY A 131 8.09 6.00 2.12
N ALA A 132 7.36 6.96 2.69
CA ALA A 132 7.95 8.09 3.39
C ALA A 132 8.75 7.66 4.64
N GLU A 133 8.22 6.72 5.41
CA GLU A 133 8.90 6.13 6.58
C GLU A 133 10.18 5.38 6.16
N HIS A 134 10.12 4.61 5.06
CA HIS A 134 11.27 3.87 4.53
C HIS A 134 12.37 4.82 4.03
N TYR A 135 12.03 5.87 3.28
CA TYR A 135 13.03 6.84 2.79
C TYR A 135 13.79 7.54 3.92
N ALA A 136 13.18 7.69 5.09
CA ALA A 136 13.81 8.26 6.29
C ALA A 136 14.56 7.22 7.15
N SER A 137 14.57 5.95 6.75
CA SER A 137 15.06 4.84 7.57
C SER A 137 16.54 4.50 7.32
N ALA A 138 17.16 3.83 8.31
CA ALA A 138 18.51 3.28 8.15
C ALA A 138 18.59 2.24 7.03
N HIS A 139 17.51 1.51 6.74
CA HIS A 139 17.46 0.54 5.65
C HIS A 139 17.68 1.22 4.29
N PHE A 140 17.02 2.34 4.04
CA PHE A 140 17.19 3.08 2.79
C PHE A 140 18.61 3.63 2.63
N ILE A 141 19.21 4.16 3.71
CA ILE A 141 20.59 4.68 3.69
C ILE A 141 21.61 3.58 3.37
N ASN A 142 21.29 2.32 3.68
CA ASN A 142 22.12 1.15 3.37
C ASN A 142 21.64 0.40 2.12
N ASP A 143 20.98 1.11 1.20
CA ASP A 143 20.49 0.60 -0.09
C ASP A 143 19.49 -0.57 -0.02
N ILE A 144 18.91 -0.87 1.14
CA ILE A 144 17.88 -1.90 1.31
C ILE A 144 16.53 -1.36 0.84
N GLN A 145 15.99 -1.96 -0.22
CA GLN A 145 14.74 -1.59 -0.87
C GLN A 145 13.55 -2.42 -0.38
N CYS A 146 12.32 -1.95 -0.65
CA CYS A 146 11.10 -2.63 -0.23
C CYS A 146 11.05 -4.12 -0.60
N LYS A 147 11.51 -4.46 -1.82
CA LYS A 147 11.51 -5.84 -2.35
C LYS A 147 12.51 -6.77 -1.66
N ASP A 148 13.55 -6.23 -1.02
CA ASP A 148 14.56 -7.04 -0.34
C ASP A 148 13.94 -7.71 0.90
N CYS A 149 12.97 -7.04 1.53
CA CYS A 149 12.13 -7.64 2.56
C CYS A 149 10.86 -8.29 1.96
N HIS A 150 10.18 -7.63 1.03
CA HIS A 150 8.94 -8.11 0.42
C HIS A 150 9.22 -8.90 -0.87
N GLN A 151 9.74 -10.12 -0.75
CA GLN A 151 10.19 -10.91 -1.91
C GLN A 151 9.03 -11.57 -2.68
N ASP A 152 7.96 -11.98 -2.00
CA ASP A 152 6.83 -12.71 -2.59
C ASP A 152 5.65 -11.79 -2.96
N ILE A 153 5.92 -10.66 -3.64
CA ILE A 153 4.89 -9.63 -3.93
C ILE A 153 3.66 -10.21 -4.67
N HIS A 154 3.88 -11.16 -5.58
CA HIS A 154 2.80 -11.78 -6.35
C HIS A 154 1.96 -12.77 -5.56
N GLU A 155 2.38 -13.18 -4.37
CA GLU A 155 1.65 -14.17 -3.55
C GLU A 155 1.47 -13.68 -2.11
N MET A 156 1.71 -12.39 -1.88
CA MET A 156 1.76 -11.79 -0.56
C MET A 156 0.40 -11.87 0.13
N THR A 157 0.36 -12.49 1.30
CA THR A 157 -0.84 -12.57 2.14
C THR A 157 -0.92 -11.40 3.13
N PRO A 158 -2.13 -11.01 3.59
CA PRO A 158 -2.29 -9.93 4.56
C PRO A 158 -1.53 -10.21 5.85
N TRP A 159 -0.93 -9.16 6.45
CA TRP A 159 -0.14 -9.28 7.68
C TRP A 159 -0.96 -9.75 8.89
N LYS A 160 -2.23 -9.34 8.99
CA LYS A 160 -3.16 -9.70 10.09
C LYS A 160 -2.60 -9.51 11.52
N GLY A 161 -1.59 -8.65 11.69
CA GLY A 161 -0.96 -8.40 12.99
C GLY A 161 -0.02 -9.51 13.46
N ASP A 162 0.39 -10.43 12.59
CA ASP A 162 1.32 -11.51 12.94
C ASP A 162 2.74 -10.96 13.17
N LYS A 163 3.09 -10.80 14.45
CA LYS A 163 4.40 -10.29 14.87
C LYS A 163 5.53 -11.28 14.60
N ILE A 164 5.26 -12.59 14.60
CA ILE A 164 6.28 -13.62 14.34
C ILE A 164 6.82 -13.44 12.92
N ARG A 165 5.92 -13.18 11.95
CA ARG A 165 6.30 -12.89 10.56
C ARG A 165 7.22 -11.67 10.42
N VAL A 166 7.05 -10.66 11.28
CA VAL A 166 7.92 -9.46 11.30
C VAL A 166 9.31 -9.83 11.82
N ILE A 167 9.39 -10.52 12.96
CA ILE A 167 10.67 -10.96 13.54
C ILE A 167 11.43 -11.83 12.54
N GLN A 168 10.75 -12.82 11.94
CA GLN A 168 11.34 -13.68 10.90
C GLN A 168 11.89 -12.88 9.72
N LYS A 169 11.29 -11.74 9.39
CA LYS A 169 11.78 -10.87 8.32
C LYS A 169 13.03 -10.11 8.73
N CYS A 170 13.09 -9.61 9.96
CA CYS A 170 14.29 -8.95 10.49
C CYS A 170 15.46 -9.93 10.58
N THR A 171 15.19 -11.16 11.03
CA THR A 171 16.22 -12.17 11.27
C THR A 171 16.74 -12.86 10.01
N THR A 172 16.24 -12.51 8.82
CA THR A 172 16.87 -12.95 7.55
C THR A 172 18.22 -12.27 7.32
N CYS A 173 18.47 -11.12 7.95
CA CYS A 173 19.70 -10.35 7.79
C CYS A 173 20.35 -9.99 9.14
N HIS A 174 19.56 -9.77 10.18
CA HIS A 174 20.06 -9.50 11.52
C HIS A 174 20.11 -10.78 12.35
N SER A 175 21.15 -10.95 13.17
CA SER A 175 21.15 -12.04 14.14
C SER A 175 20.04 -11.81 15.17
N ASP A 176 19.43 -12.89 15.63
CA ASP A 176 18.50 -12.86 16.76
C ASP A 176 19.31 -12.82 18.07
N ASP A 177 19.85 -11.64 18.39
CA ASP A 177 20.70 -11.40 19.56
C ASP A 177 19.90 -11.06 20.83
N GLY A 178 18.59 -11.33 20.84
CA GLY A 178 17.79 -11.44 22.07
C GLY A 178 17.00 -10.19 22.47
N TYR A 179 16.67 -9.29 21.54
CA TYR A 179 15.69 -8.22 21.75
C TYR A 179 14.22 -8.69 21.54
N SER A 180 13.89 -9.90 22.00
CA SER A 180 12.53 -10.48 21.97
C SER A 180 11.82 -10.36 23.31
#